data_AF-A0A538DBG8-F1
#
_entry.id   AF-A0A538DBG8-F1
#
_cell.length_a   1.000
_cell.length_b   1.000
_cell.length_c   1.000
_cell.angle_alpha   90.00
_cell.angle_beta   90.00
_cell.angle_gamma   90.00
#
_symmetry.space_group_name_H-M   'P 1'
#
loop_
_entity.id
_entity.type
_entity.pdbx_description
1 polymer ?
#
loop_
_entity_poly.entity_id
_entity_poly.type
_entity_poly.pdbx_seq_one_letter_code
_entity_poly.pdbx_strand_id
1 'polypeptide(L)'
;MNIFIAIIGLSLLVLVHEAGHFFTARAVGMSPRRFYVGFPPALAKVKRKGIEYGIGAVPLGGYVKIPGMHRPAPSDVDTFFGPAKDEAPRLVGPLERLKRSLADGDMAGGRTHLTELAGALDVADVSRMARKGAQKGLNELADGLGADAYWRQRTWKKVLVIFAGPGTNLLFAVILFATLFVVGSGGYRLGFSMETNAPVVHDVRADHPAAQIGLQPGDRILRINGHKVDDVSQVPNLIESSKGKPITLAVRRKGESGPLVLGPVRPKTEPQLSVPQASWESVKLTTVITKEIGASLSRLVRGNRKEVSSPVGIVQGSSEALAQGLQTYLWVLGLLSLSLALLNLLPFLPLDGGHIVFSLIEGIRGRAVGREVYERASAIGIALVLLLFFIGLSNDIGNLGN
;
A
#
# COMPACT_ATOMS: atom_id res chain seq x y z
N MET A 1 -19.47 -10.86 7.26
CA MET A 1 -18.79 -11.43 6.08
C MET A 1 -18.01 -10.37 5.30
N ASN A 2 -18.64 -9.24 4.95
CA ASN A 2 -18.03 -8.23 4.08
C ASN A 2 -16.74 -7.60 4.61
N ILE A 3 -16.69 -7.25 5.91
CA ILE A 3 -15.48 -6.73 6.58
C ILE A 3 -14.30 -7.70 6.44
N PHE A 4 -14.54 -9.01 6.62
CA PHE A 4 -13.49 -10.02 6.52
C PHE A 4 -12.93 -10.11 5.08
N ILE A 5 -13.80 -10.06 4.08
CA ILE A 5 -13.39 -10.04 2.66
C ILE A 5 -12.62 -8.75 2.35
N ALA A 6 -13.06 -7.59 2.86
CA ALA A 6 -12.35 -6.32 2.72
C ALA A 6 -10.93 -6.39 3.31
N ILE A 7 -10.78 -6.96 4.51
CA ILE A 7 -9.47 -7.19 5.14
C ILE A 7 -8.61 -8.12 4.26
N ILE A 8 -9.17 -9.20 3.73
CA ILE A 8 -8.43 -10.11 2.82
C ILE A 8 -7.96 -9.38 1.56
N GLY A 9 -8.78 -8.51 0.97
CA GLY A 9 -8.37 -7.72 -0.19
C GLY A 9 -7.22 -6.78 0.12
N LEU A 10 -7.29 -6.06 1.25
CA LEU A 10 -6.18 -5.22 1.71
C LEU A 10 -4.90 -6.03 1.94
N SER A 11 -5.03 -7.21 2.57
CA SER A 11 -3.92 -8.14 2.75
C SER A 11 -3.32 -8.61 1.43
N LEU A 12 -4.15 -8.86 0.42
CA LEU A 12 -3.68 -9.20 -0.92
C LEU A 12 -2.87 -8.05 -1.52
N LEU A 13 -3.30 -6.79 -1.38
CA LEU A 13 -2.56 -5.63 -1.90
C LEU A 13 -1.16 -5.51 -1.29
N VAL A 14 -1.04 -5.68 0.02
CA VAL A 14 0.28 -5.69 0.68
C VAL A 14 1.09 -6.91 0.25
N LEU A 15 0.48 -8.09 0.09
CA LEU A 15 1.19 -9.27 -0.41
C LEU A 15 1.73 -9.07 -1.84
N VAL A 16 0.94 -8.46 -2.73
CA VAL A 16 1.37 -8.14 -4.11
C VAL A 16 2.57 -7.20 -4.10
N HIS A 17 2.54 -6.18 -3.26
CA HIS A 17 3.66 -5.26 -3.04
C HIS A 17 4.93 -6.00 -2.57
N GLU A 18 4.81 -6.81 -1.52
CA GLU A 18 5.93 -7.59 -0.96
C GLU A 18 6.49 -8.60 -1.98
N ALA A 19 5.62 -9.18 -2.80
CA ALA A 19 6.00 -10.06 -3.90
C ALA A 19 6.84 -9.31 -4.95
N GLY A 20 6.51 -8.05 -5.25
CA GLY A 20 7.29 -7.21 -6.14
C GLY A 20 8.75 -7.07 -5.71
N HIS A 21 8.98 -6.71 -4.44
CA HIS A 21 10.33 -6.68 -3.88
C HIS A 21 11.03 -8.04 -3.95
N PHE A 22 10.33 -9.10 -3.53
CA PHE A 22 10.88 -10.45 -3.48
C PHE A 22 11.35 -10.96 -4.84
N PHE A 23 10.48 -10.91 -5.85
CA PHE A 23 10.79 -11.45 -7.17
C PHE A 23 11.86 -10.62 -7.88
N THR A 24 11.82 -9.30 -7.76
CA THR A 24 12.84 -8.43 -8.35
C THR A 24 14.19 -8.60 -7.67
N ALA A 25 14.24 -8.72 -6.33
CA ALA A 25 15.47 -9.02 -5.61
C ALA A 25 16.14 -10.30 -6.13
N ARG A 26 15.35 -11.36 -6.32
CA ARG A 26 15.83 -12.61 -6.92
C ARG A 26 16.32 -12.44 -8.34
N ALA A 27 15.60 -11.68 -9.17
CA ALA A 27 15.97 -11.44 -10.56
C ALA A 27 17.32 -10.71 -10.70
N VAL A 28 17.68 -9.84 -9.75
CA VAL A 28 18.96 -9.10 -9.77
C VAL A 28 20.08 -9.81 -8.99
N GLY A 29 19.86 -11.05 -8.56
CA GLY A 29 20.87 -11.89 -7.89
C GLY A 29 21.00 -11.65 -6.37
N MET A 30 20.03 -11.00 -5.74
CA MET A 30 19.94 -10.93 -4.28
C MET A 30 19.14 -12.14 -3.77
N SER A 31 19.44 -12.61 -2.56
CA SER A 31 18.74 -13.76 -1.97
C SER A 31 17.91 -13.33 -0.76
N PRO A 32 16.63 -12.96 -0.91
CA PRO A 32 15.74 -12.71 0.23
C PRO A 32 15.76 -13.89 1.20
N ARG A 33 15.74 -13.63 2.51
CA ARG A 33 15.83 -14.67 3.54
C ARG A 33 14.47 -15.23 3.92
N ARG A 34 13.42 -14.41 3.78
CA ARG A 34 12.04 -14.78 4.13
C ARG A 34 11.06 -14.22 3.11
N PHE A 35 10.02 -14.99 2.83
CA PHE A 35 8.82 -14.54 2.13
C PHE A 35 7.59 -15.18 2.77
N TYR A 36 6.74 -14.37 3.37
CA TYR A 36 5.60 -14.83 4.13
C TYR A 36 4.30 -14.23 3.62
N VAL A 37 3.24 -15.04 3.64
CA VAL A 37 1.86 -14.58 3.53
C VAL A 37 1.35 -14.34 4.95
N GLY A 38 1.00 -13.10 5.28
CA GLY A 38 0.71 -12.66 6.65
C GLY A 38 1.96 -12.39 7.50
N PHE A 39 1.76 -11.76 8.66
CA PHE A 39 2.86 -11.42 9.57
C PHE A 39 3.15 -12.53 10.59
N PRO A 40 4.41 -12.64 11.06
CA PRO A 40 4.82 -13.56 12.11
C PRO A 40 3.97 -13.44 13.41
N PRO A 41 3.94 -14.47 14.27
CA PRO A 41 4.72 -15.72 14.21
C PRO A 41 4.26 -16.67 13.09
N ALA A 42 5.12 -17.61 12.70
CA ALA A 42 4.83 -18.57 11.63
C ALA A 42 3.86 -19.66 12.10
N LEU A 43 2.75 -19.86 11.37
CA LEU A 43 1.86 -21.02 11.52
C LEU A 43 2.43 -22.24 10.80
N ALA A 44 2.92 -22.03 9.58
CA ALA A 44 3.58 -23.04 8.77
C ALA A 44 4.77 -22.39 8.07
N LYS A 45 5.88 -23.13 7.93
CA LYS A 45 7.06 -22.65 7.23
C LYS A 45 7.85 -23.79 6.59
N VAL A 46 8.47 -23.50 5.46
CA VAL A 46 9.34 -24.41 4.72
C VAL A 46 10.57 -23.65 4.23
N LYS A 47 11.75 -24.24 4.38
CA LYS A 47 13.00 -23.66 3.88
C LYS A 47 13.37 -24.30 2.55
N ARG A 48 13.45 -23.51 1.48
CA ARG A 48 13.81 -23.97 0.13
C ARG A 48 14.85 -23.03 -0.48
N LYS A 49 15.98 -23.60 -0.93
CA LYS A 49 17.10 -22.85 -1.55
C LYS A 49 17.55 -21.65 -0.70
N GLY A 50 17.68 -21.85 0.62
CA GLY A 50 18.12 -20.79 1.55
C GLY A 50 17.04 -19.77 1.96
N ILE A 51 15.84 -19.82 1.36
CA ILE A 51 14.74 -18.91 1.66
C ILE A 51 13.70 -19.62 2.52
N GLU A 52 13.26 -18.98 3.60
CA GLU A 52 12.15 -19.44 4.42
C GLU A 52 10.83 -18.88 3.87
N TYR A 53 9.98 -19.77 3.37
CA TYR A 53 8.62 -19.47 2.95
C TYR A 53 7.67 -19.82 4.08
N GLY A 54 6.67 -18.99 4.37
CA GLY A 54 5.74 -19.31 5.45
C GLY A 54 4.39 -18.62 5.38
N ILE A 55 3.51 -19.08 6.26
CA ILE A 55 2.20 -18.47 6.53
C ILE A 55 2.30 -17.90 7.94
N GLY A 56 2.09 -16.59 8.07
CA GLY A 56 2.05 -15.87 9.33
C GLY A 56 0.71 -16.06 10.07
N ALA A 57 0.73 -15.91 11.38
CA ALA A 57 -0.46 -16.00 12.23
C ALA A 57 -1.41 -14.81 12.06
N VAL A 58 -0.88 -13.66 11.67
CA VAL A 58 -1.68 -12.46 11.44
C VAL A 58 -1.96 -12.36 9.93
N PRO A 59 -3.21 -12.54 9.46
CA PRO A 59 -3.56 -12.57 8.03
C PRO A 59 -3.64 -11.15 7.43
N LEU A 60 -2.79 -10.25 7.89
CA LEU A 60 -2.67 -8.88 7.41
C LEU A 60 -1.42 -8.81 6.52
N GLY A 61 -1.60 -8.71 5.21
CA GLY A 61 -0.51 -8.46 4.26
C GLY A 61 0.48 -9.59 4.00
N GLY A 62 1.73 -9.20 3.72
CA GLY A 62 2.86 -10.09 3.45
C GLY A 62 4.11 -9.59 4.17
N TYR A 63 5.16 -10.40 4.20
CA TYR A 63 6.44 -10.02 4.80
C TYR A 63 7.62 -10.58 4.01
N VAL A 64 8.43 -9.69 3.43
CA VAL A 64 9.71 -10.01 2.83
C VAL A 64 10.88 -9.59 3.72
N LYS A 65 11.87 -10.46 3.89
CA LYS A 65 13.15 -10.09 4.52
C LYS A 65 14.24 -10.01 3.47
N ILE A 66 14.61 -8.80 3.06
CA ILE A 66 15.78 -8.56 2.21
C ILE A 66 17.03 -8.46 3.09
N PRO A 67 18.13 -9.19 2.79
CA PRO A 67 19.34 -9.12 3.58
C PRO A 67 19.97 -7.72 3.50
N GLY A 68 20.45 -7.20 4.64
CA GLY A 68 21.20 -5.95 4.70
C GLY A 68 20.41 -4.69 4.30
N MET A 69 19.12 -4.62 4.63
CA MET A 69 18.34 -3.37 4.52
C MET A 69 18.95 -2.23 5.36
N HIS A 70 19.56 -2.57 6.50
CA HIS A 70 20.39 -1.67 7.29
C HIS A 70 21.83 -2.17 7.31
N ARG A 71 22.75 -1.21 7.36
CA ARG A 71 24.18 -1.50 7.51
C ARG A 71 24.46 -1.91 8.96
N PRO A 72 25.12 -3.06 9.19
CA PRO A 72 25.60 -3.44 10.52
C PRO A 72 26.45 -2.35 11.16
N ALA A 73 26.19 -2.02 12.42
CA ALA A 73 26.97 -1.07 13.20
C ALA A 73 27.33 -1.63 14.58
N PRO A 74 28.32 -1.03 15.28
CA PRO A 74 28.72 -1.49 16.61
C PRO A 74 27.58 -1.55 17.63
N SER A 75 26.61 -0.65 17.53
CA SER A 75 25.42 -0.62 18.41
C SER A 75 24.51 -1.85 18.25
N ASP A 76 24.52 -2.52 17.10
CA ASP A 76 23.78 -3.77 16.89
C ASP A 76 24.37 -4.89 17.74
N VAL A 77 25.70 -4.90 17.90
CA VAL A 77 26.39 -5.88 18.76
C VAL A 77 25.96 -5.68 20.21
N ASP A 78 25.91 -4.44 20.69
CA ASP A 78 25.44 -4.15 22.04
C ASP A 78 23.97 -4.56 22.24
N THR A 79 23.13 -4.29 21.25
CA THR A 79 21.69 -4.60 21.29
C THR A 79 21.42 -6.09 21.36
N PHE A 80 22.08 -6.91 20.53
CA PHE A 80 21.79 -8.34 20.45
C PHE A 80 22.54 -9.19 21.48
N PHE A 81 23.72 -8.75 21.90
CA PHE A 81 24.63 -9.58 22.71
C PHE A 81 24.82 -9.05 24.13
N GLY A 82 24.26 -7.90 24.51
CA GLY A 82 24.35 -7.33 25.86
C GLY A 82 24.09 -8.36 26.98
N PRO A 83 22.92 -9.03 26.99
CA PRO A 83 22.64 -10.04 28.02
C PRO A 83 23.64 -11.20 28.03
N ALA A 84 24.06 -11.69 26.86
CA ALA A 84 25.03 -12.79 26.77
C ALA A 84 26.44 -12.37 27.23
N LYS A 85 26.83 -11.11 26.94
CA LYS A 85 28.08 -10.50 27.39
C LYS A 85 28.13 -10.40 28.91
N ASP A 86 27.04 -9.98 29.53
CA ASP A 86 26.95 -9.79 30.98
C ASP A 86 26.99 -11.12 31.73
N GLU A 87 26.36 -12.17 31.18
CA GLU A 87 26.37 -13.52 31.76
C GLU A 87 27.68 -14.29 31.50
N ALA A 88 28.37 -14.04 30.37
CA ALA A 88 29.59 -14.75 30.00
C ALA A 88 30.72 -13.76 29.61
N PRO A 89 31.54 -13.29 30.56
CA PRO A 89 32.61 -12.31 30.32
C PRO A 89 33.63 -12.72 29.25
N ARG A 90 33.82 -14.02 28.99
CA ARG A 90 34.67 -14.52 27.89
C ARG A 90 34.24 -14.05 26.50
N LEU A 91 32.98 -13.63 26.33
CA LEU A 91 32.47 -13.12 25.06
C LEU A 91 32.93 -11.68 24.78
N VAL A 92 33.40 -10.94 25.79
CA VAL A 92 33.81 -9.53 25.64
C VAL A 92 34.88 -9.37 24.56
N GLY A 93 35.92 -10.20 24.58
CA GLY A 93 37.00 -10.13 23.59
C GLY A 93 36.52 -10.30 22.14
N PRO A 94 35.82 -11.40 21.80
CA PRO A 94 35.19 -11.58 20.49
C PRO A 94 34.24 -10.45 20.08
N LEU A 95 33.39 -9.97 21.00
CA LEU A 95 32.45 -8.88 20.74
C LEU A 95 33.16 -7.57 20.40
N GLU A 96 34.20 -7.20 21.15
CA GLU A 96 34.96 -5.97 20.90
C GLU A 96 35.78 -6.01 19.61
N ARG A 97 36.22 -7.19 19.16
CA ARG A 97 36.84 -7.34 17.82
C ARG A 97 35.81 -7.12 16.72
N LEU A 98 34.64 -7.74 16.85
CA LEU A 98 33.54 -7.54 15.89
C LEU A 98 33.11 -6.07 15.83
N LYS A 99 32.94 -5.40 16.98
CA LYS A 99 32.57 -3.98 17.04
C LYS A 99 33.60 -3.09 16.34
N ARG A 100 34.89 -3.34 16.55
CA ARG A 100 35.96 -2.62 15.86
C ARG A 100 35.88 -2.79 14.34
N SER A 101 35.78 -4.02 13.83
CA SER A 101 35.62 -4.23 12.38
C SER A 101 34.38 -3.55 11.80
N LEU A 102 33.26 -3.53 12.53
CA LEU A 102 32.06 -2.81 12.09
C LEU A 102 32.25 -1.28 12.08
N ALA A 103 32.95 -0.74 13.09
CA ALA A 103 33.27 0.69 13.19
C ALA A 103 34.22 1.13 12.05
N ASP A 104 35.24 0.32 11.78
CA ASP A 104 36.25 0.59 10.74
C ASP A 104 35.72 0.31 9.32
N GLY A 105 34.55 -0.32 9.21
CA GLY A 105 33.98 -0.73 7.93
C GLY A 105 34.65 -1.93 7.29
N ASP A 106 35.48 -2.67 8.05
CA ASP A 106 36.10 -3.92 7.62
C ASP A 106 35.08 -5.07 7.61
N MET A 107 34.47 -5.28 6.45
CA MET A 107 33.45 -6.31 6.26
C MET A 107 34.04 -7.72 6.22
N ALA A 108 35.30 -7.87 5.80
CA ALA A 108 35.96 -9.16 5.72
C ALA A 108 36.31 -9.64 7.13
N GLY A 109 37.00 -8.79 7.91
CA GLY A 109 37.27 -9.04 9.32
C GLY A 109 35.98 -9.17 10.14
N GLY A 110 34.96 -8.36 9.84
CA GLY A 110 33.64 -8.48 10.47
C GLY A 110 33.02 -9.87 10.32
N ARG A 111 33.11 -10.50 9.15
CA ARG A 111 32.60 -11.88 8.93
C ARG A 111 33.43 -12.93 9.67
N THR A 112 34.75 -12.77 9.66
CA THR A 112 35.66 -13.66 10.37
C THR A 112 35.38 -13.61 11.88
N HIS A 113 35.33 -12.41 12.45
CA HIS A 113 35.04 -12.23 13.88
C HIS A 113 33.61 -12.60 14.26
N LEU A 114 32.63 -12.48 13.36
CA LEU A 114 31.28 -13.00 13.59
C LEU A 114 31.29 -14.53 13.70
N THR A 115 32.10 -15.22 12.89
CA THR A 115 32.26 -16.68 12.95
C THR A 115 32.97 -17.11 14.23
N GLU A 116 34.02 -16.40 14.65
CA GLU A 116 34.66 -16.60 15.96
C GLU A 116 33.67 -16.41 17.12
N LEU A 117 32.87 -15.35 17.07
CA LEU A 117 31.86 -15.06 18.09
C LEU A 117 30.81 -16.17 18.16
N ALA A 118 30.38 -16.72 17.01
CA ALA A 118 29.45 -17.85 16.97
C ALA A 118 30.04 -19.08 17.70
N GLY A 119 31.29 -19.44 17.40
CA GLY A 119 31.97 -20.55 18.09
C GLY A 119 32.14 -20.30 19.59
N ALA A 120 32.44 -19.06 20.00
CA ALA A 120 32.54 -18.69 21.41
C ALA A 120 31.18 -18.75 22.13
N LEU A 121 30.09 -18.39 21.45
CA LEU A 121 28.72 -18.44 21.98
C LEU A 121 28.22 -19.88 22.14
N ASP A 122 28.59 -20.79 21.25
CA ASP A 122 28.18 -22.21 21.31
C ASP A 122 28.65 -22.90 22.59
N VAL A 123 29.85 -22.56 23.04
CA VAL A 123 30.43 -23.08 24.29
C VAL A 123 30.11 -22.20 25.51
N ALA A 124 29.48 -21.03 25.32
CA ALA A 124 29.13 -20.09 26.37
C ALA A 124 28.05 -20.64 27.29
N ASP A 125 28.26 -20.57 28.59
CA ASP A 125 27.22 -20.87 29.57
C ASP A 125 26.42 -19.59 29.80
N VAL A 126 25.26 -19.53 29.16
CA VAL A 126 24.36 -18.38 29.13
C VAL A 126 22.93 -18.90 29.18
N SER A 127 22.04 -18.10 29.74
CA SER A 127 20.62 -18.33 29.83
C SER A 127 20.00 -18.55 28.45
N ARG A 128 18.89 -19.29 28.41
CA ARG A 128 18.16 -19.59 27.17
C ARG A 128 17.73 -18.32 26.44
N MET A 129 17.36 -17.27 27.19
CA MET A 129 16.94 -15.99 26.63
C MET A 129 18.13 -15.24 26.03
N ALA A 130 19.25 -15.13 26.74
CA ALA A 130 20.47 -14.51 26.24
C ALA A 130 20.98 -15.23 24.98
N ARG A 131 21.00 -16.57 24.99
CA ARG A 131 21.39 -17.37 23.81
C ARG A 131 20.47 -17.12 22.62
N LYS A 132 19.15 -17.04 22.83
CA LYS A 132 18.18 -16.76 21.75
C LYS A 132 18.39 -15.36 21.15
N GLY A 133 18.65 -14.35 21.98
CA GLY A 133 18.97 -12.99 21.56
C GLY A 133 20.26 -12.92 20.74
N ALA A 134 21.33 -13.52 21.26
CA ALA A 134 22.64 -13.58 20.60
C ALA A 134 22.57 -14.36 19.28
N GLN A 135 21.85 -15.48 19.21
CA GLN A 135 21.66 -16.23 17.96
C GLN A 135 20.88 -15.42 16.91
N LYS A 136 19.89 -14.63 17.33
CA LYS A 136 19.21 -13.68 16.45
C LYS A 136 20.23 -12.65 15.92
N GLY A 137 21.06 -12.09 16.78
CA GLY A 137 22.13 -11.16 16.41
C GLY A 137 23.11 -11.74 15.39
N LEU A 138 23.59 -12.97 15.60
CA LEU A 138 24.47 -13.66 14.65
C LEU A 138 23.83 -13.76 13.28
N ASN A 139 22.55 -14.13 13.20
CA ASN A 139 21.83 -14.25 11.93
C ASN A 139 21.62 -12.88 11.27
N GLU A 140 21.21 -11.85 12.02
CA GLU A 140 21.01 -10.49 11.48
C GLU A 140 22.31 -9.86 10.97
N LEU A 141 23.40 -9.99 11.73
CA LEU A 141 24.72 -9.49 11.33
C LEU A 141 25.29 -10.28 10.14
N ALA A 142 25.10 -11.61 10.10
CA ALA A 142 25.52 -12.42 8.95
C ALA A 142 24.79 -12.00 7.67
N ASP A 143 23.48 -11.75 7.75
CA ASP A 143 22.69 -11.23 6.62
C ASP A 143 23.19 -9.85 6.16
N GLY A 144 23.45 -8.94 7.10
CA GLY A 144 23.92 -7.59 6.80
C GLY A 144 25.36 -7.52 6.28
N LEU A 145 26.22 -8.44 6.70
CA LEU A 145 27.59 -8.58 6.21
C LEU A 145 27.68 -9.36 4.90
N GLY A 146 26.60 -10.03 4.46
CA GLY A 146 26.51 -10.83 3.24
C GLY A 146 26.95 -10.08 1.98
N ALA A 147 27.37 -10.81 0.92
CA ALA A 147 27.75 -10.19 -0.35
C ALA A 147 26.52 -9.71 -1.14
N ASP A 148 25.39 -10.35 -0.89
CA ASP A 148 24.07 -10.05 -1.41
C ASP A 148 23.31 -9.01 -0.55
N ALA A 149 23.94 -8.46 0.48
CA ALA A 149 23.36 -7.42 1.32
C ALA A 149 22.98 -6.20 0.48
N TYR A 150 21.76 -5.69 0.71
CA TYR A 150 21.15 -4.59 -0.04
C TYR A 150 22.04 -3.35 -0.06
N TRP A 151 22.53 -2.88 1.09
CA TRP A 151 23.34 -1.67 1.20
C TRP A 151 24.65 -1.74 0.38
N ARG A 152 25.13 -2.94 0.02
CA ARG A 152 26.33 -3.18 -0.80
C ARG A 152 26.06 -3.28 -2.30
N GLN A 153 24.80 -3.39 -2.71
CA GLN A 153 24.47 -3.53 -4.12
C GLN A 153 24.65 -2.21 -4.87
N ARG A 154 24.87 -2.32 -6.18
CA ARG A 154 24.89 -1.17 -7.09
C ARG A 154 23.59 -0.39 -6.95
N THR A 155 23.67 0.95 -7.01
CA THR A 155 22.51 1.83 -6.80
C THR A 155 21.31 1.48 -7.67
N TRP A 156 21.51 1.13 -8.94
CA TRP A 156 20.40 0.73 -9.82
C TRP A 156 19.69 -0.54 -9.33
N LYS A 157 20.41 -1.51 -8.75
CA LYS A 157 19.79 -2.72 -8.17
C LYS A 157 18.97 -2.35 -6.94
N LYS A 158 19.54 -1.49 -6.07
CA LYS A 158 18.83 -1.00 -4.87
C LYS A 158 17.53 -0.31 -5.25
N VAL A 159 17.59 0.64 -6.18
CA VAL A 159 16.42 1.39 -6.65
C VAL A 159 15.40 0.47 -7.32
N LEU A 160 15.82 -0.43 -8.20
CA LEU A 160 14.92 -1.34 -8.91
C LEU A 160 14.18 -2.29 -7.94
N VAL A 161 14.88 -2.86 -6.96
CA VAL A 161 14.28 -3.78 -5.97
C VAL A 161 13.27 -3.06 -5.07
N ILE A 162 13.59 -1.85 -4.61
CA ILE A 162 12.67 -1.07 -3.78
C ILE A 162 11.49 -0.54 -4.62
N PHE A 163 11.73 -0.06 -5.84
CA PHE A 163 10.64 0.37 -6.72
C PHE A 163 9.68 -0.78 -7.10
N ALA A 164 10.14 -2.03 -7.09
CA ALA A 164 9.32 -3.16 -7.49
C ALA A 164 8.07 -3.37 -6.63
N GLY A 165 8.09 -3.01 -5.34
CA GLY A 165 6.90 -3.08 -4.49
C GLY A 165 5.80 -2.12 -4.97
N PRO A 166 6.04 -0.80 -4.95
CA PRO A 166 5.08 0.18 -5.46
C PRO A 166 4.74 -0.03 -6.94
N GLY A 167 5.72 -0.41 -7.75
CA GLY A 167 5.55 -0.68 -9.18
C GLY A 167 4.61 -1.85 -9.47
N THR A 168 4.64 -2.91 -8.65
CA THR A 168 3.69 -4.02 -8.79
C THR A 168 2.28 -3.64 -8.36
N ASN A 169 2.11 -2.83 -7.32
CA ASN A 169 0.79 -2.30 -6.95
C ASN A 169 0.20 -1.36 -8.01
N LEU A 170 1.04 -0.51 -8.63
CA LEU A 170 0.64 0.32 -9.76
C LEU A 170 0.19 -0.55 -10.95
N LEU A 171 1.00 -1.55 -11.31
CA LEU A 171 0.67 -2.49 -12.38
C LEU A 171 -0.62 -3.26 -12.09
N PHE A 172 -0.80 -3.73 -10.85
CA PHE A 172 -2.00 -4.41 -10.40
C PHE A 172 -3.24 -3.53 -10.53
N ALA A 173 -3.16 -2.24 -10.15
CA ALA A 173 -4.26 -1.30 -10.32
C ALA A 173 -4.63 -1.10 -11.80
N VAL A 174 -3.64 -0.92 -12.68
CA VAL A 174 -3.84 -0.74 -14.13
C VAL A 174 -4.52 -1.98 -14.75
N ILE A 175 -4.05 -3.18 -14.38
CA ILE A 175 -4.64 -4.44 -14.85
C ILE A 175 -6.07 -4.57 -14.33
N LEU A 176 -6.29 -4.31 -13.04
CA LEU A 176 -7.62 -4.45 -12.43
C LEU A 176 -8.62 -3.49 -13.06
N PHE A 177 -8.27 -2.22 -13.26
CA PHE A 177 -9.11 -1.26 -13.97
C PHE A 177 -9.37 -1.68 -15.43
N ALA A 178 -8.36 -2.17 -16.15
CA ALA A 178 -8.55 -2.68 -17.51
C ALA A 178 -9.53 -3.85 -17.54
N THR A 179 -9.40 -4.81 -16.62
CA THR A 179 -10.34 -5.92 -16.48
C THR A 179 -11.74 -5.43 -16.15
N LEU A 180 -11.89 -4.47 -15.24
CA LEU A 180 -13.19 -3.87 -14.91
C LEU A 180 -13.80 -3.08 -16.08
N PHE A 181 -12.99 -2.49 -16.95
CA PHE A 181 -13.46 -1.84 -18.15
C PHE A 181 -13.97 -2.82 -19.21
N VAL A 182 -13.34 -3.98 -19.34
CA VAL A 182 -13.78 -5.07 -20.23
C VAL A 182 -15.06 -5.72 -19.68
N VAL A 183 -15.05 -6.12 -18.40
CA VAL A 183 -16.12 -6.91 -17.78
C VAL A 183 -17.31 -6.05 -17.34
N GLY A 184 -17.07 -4.83 -16.87
CA GLY A 184 -18.06 -3.95 -16.25
C GLY A 184 -18.97 -3.20 -17.23
N SER A 185 -19.17 -3.75 -18.42
CA SER A 185 -19.99 -3.18 -19.48
C SER A 185 -21.47 -3.47 -19.23
N GLY A 186 -22.22 -2.44 -18.79
CA GLY A 186 -23.67 -2.49 -18.55
C GLY A 186 -24.21 -1.35 -17.67
N GLY A 187 -23.40 -0.83 -16.75
CA GLY A 187 -23.81 0.19 -15.78
C GLY A 187 -23.46 1.65 -16.15
N TYR A 188 -24.30 2.58 -15.69
CA TYR A 188 -24.08 4.02 -15.76
C TYR A 188 -22.87 4.44 -14.92
N ARG A 189 -21.86 5.02 -15.57
CA ARG A 189 -20.69 5.59 -14.88
C ARG A 189 -21.01 7.02 -14.44
N LEU A 190 -21.36 7.19 -13.17
CA LEU A 190 -21.26 8.49 -12.51
C LEU A 190 -19.80 8.67 -12.09
N GLY A 191 -19.19 9.81 -12.47
CA GLY A 191 -17.91 10.23 -11.93
C GLY A 191 -17.99 10.26 -10.41
N PHE A 192 -17.10 9.53 -9.74
CA PHE A 192 -17.05 9.49 -8.29
C PHE A 192 -16.77 10.90 -7.75
N SER A 193 -17.75 11.49 -7.08
CA SER A 193 -17.53 12.57 -6.11
C SER A 193 -18.06 12.09 -4.77
N MET A 194 -17.14 11.64 -3.91
CA MET A 194 -17.43 11.21 -2.53
C MET A 194 -17.57 12.44 -1.65
N GLU A 195 -18.61 13.25 -1.87
CA GLU A 195 -18.95 14.33 -0.93
C GLU A 195 -20.37 14.23 -0.36
N THR A 196 -21.30 13.49 -0.97
CA THR A 196 -22.61 13.21 -0.35
C THR A 196 -23.28 11.98 -0.95
N ASN A 197 -23.93 11.13 -0.13
CA ASN A 197 -24.87 10.09 -0.61
C ASN A 197 -26.12 10.67 -1.32
N ALA A 198 -26.23 11.99 -1.41
CA ALA A 198 -27.35 12.66 -2.04
C ALA A 198 -27.30 12.44 -3.58
N PRO A 199 -28.43 12.05 -4.21
CA PRO A 199 -28.50 11.80 -5.65
C PRO A 199 -28.53 13.12 -6.44
N VAL A 200 -27.41 13.85 -6.45
CA VAL A 200 -27.25 15.13 -7.16
C VAL A 200 -26.43 14.93 -8.44
N VAL A 201 -26.89 15.54 -9.52
CA VAL A 201 -26.22 15.50 -10.82
C VAL A 201 -25.04 16.48 -10.80
N HIS A 202 -23.81 15.99 -10.98
CA HIS A 202 -22.62 16.85 -11.01
C HIS A 202 -22.27 17.35 -12.40
N ASP A 203 -22.43 16.49 -13.40
CA ASP A 203 -22.13 16.81 -14.79
C ASP A 203 -23.11 16.09 -15.72
N VAL A 204 -23.40 16.71 -16.86
CA VAL A 204 -24.26 16.15 -17.91
C VAL A 204 -23.54 16.26 -19.23
N ARG A 205 -23.02 15.14 -19.71
CA ARG A 205 -22.34 15.08 -21.00
C ARG A 205 -23.29 15.34 -22.16
N ALA A 206 -22.89 16.22 -23.08
CA ALA A 206 -23.69 16.64 -24.23
C ALA A 206 -24.05 15.48 -25.19
N ASP A 207 -23.24 14.41 -25.24
CA ASP A 207 -23.44 13.24 -26.08
C ASP A 207 -24.36 12.16 -25.47
N HIS A 208 -24.91 12.40 -24.27
CA HIS A 208 -25.75 11.45 -23.55
C HIS A 208 -27.26 11.77 -23.61
N PRO A 209 -28.14 10.75 -23.51
CA PRO A 209 -29.59 10.94 -23.51
C PRO A 209 -30.09 11.88 -22.40
N ALA A 210 -29.39 11.93 -21.26
CA ALA A 210 -29.74 12.82 -20.15
C ALA A 210 -29.79 14.31 -20.55
N ALA A 211 -28.90 14.74 -21.45
CA ALA A 211 -28.89 16.11 -21.96
C ALA A 211 -30.15 16.42 -22.80
N GLN A 212 -30.69 15.42 -23.52
CA GLN A 212 -31.85 15.58 -24.40
C GLN A 212 -33.14 15.89 -23.65
N ILE A 213 -33.22 15.47 -22.38
CA ILE A 213 -34.37 15.73 -21.52
C ILE A 213 -34.15 16.93 -20.59
N GLY A 214 -33.12 17.73 -20.86
CA GLY A 214 -32.84 18.95 -20.13
C GLY A 214 -32.40 18.73 -18.68
N LEU A 215 -31.82 17.57 -18.35
CA LEU A 215 -31.16 17.35 -17.07
C LEU A 215 -29.96 18.30 -16.96
N GLN A 216 -29.77 18.93 -15.80
CA GLN A 216 -28.72 19.93 -15.58
C GLN A 216 -27.85 19.58 -14.37
N PRO A 217 -26.57 19.99 -14.37
CA PRO A 217 -25.76 19.99 -13.15
C PRO A 217 -26.47 20.73 -12.00
N GLY A 218 -26.47 20.13 -10.82
CA GLY A 218 -27.16 20.62 -9.63
C GLY A 218 -28.58 20.07 -9.43
N ASP A 219 -29.15 19.35 -10.40
CA ASP A 219 -30.44 18.68 -10.22
C ASP A 219 -30.33 17.55 -9.19
N ARG A 220 -31.26 17.52 -8.21
CA ARG A 220 -31.37 16.39 -7.27
C ARG A 220 -32.42 15.41 -7.75
N ILE A 221 -32.03 14.18 -8.07
CA ILE A 221 -32.93 13.10 -8.49
C ILE A 221 -33.75 12.63 -7.28
N LEU A 222 -35.06 12.78 -7.36
CA LEU A 222 -36.01 12.35 -6.34
C LEU A 222 -36.61 10.99 -6.66
N ARG A 223 -36.92 10.73 -7.95
CA ARG A 223 -37.54 9.47 -8.40
C ARG A 223 -37.08 9.07 -9.80
N ILE A 224 -37.03 7.76 -10.05
CA ILE A 224 -36.83 7.17 -11.39
C ILE A 224 -37.99 6.21 -11.65
N ASN A 225 -38.77 6.44 -12.71
CA ASN A 225 -39.97 5.65 -13.02
C ASN A 225 -40.93 5.50 -11.83
N GLY A 226 -41.09 6.55 -11.03
CA GLY A 226 -41.93 6.55 -9.83
C GLY A 226 -41.30 5.92 -8.58
N HIS A 227 -40.18 5.20 -8.70
CA HIS A 227 -39.42 4.70 -7.54
C HIS A 227 -38.63 5.83 -6.90
N LYS A 228 -38.76 5.99 -5.57
CA LYS A 228 -38.03 7.00 -4.81
C LYS A 228 -36.53 6.68 -4.80
N VAL A 229 -35.71 7.71 -5.01
CA VAL A 229 -34.25 7.63 -4.94
C VAL A 229 -33.82 8.42 -3.72
N ASP A 230 -33.37 7.70 -2.71
CA ASP A 230 -32.83 8.29 -1.48
C ASP A 230 -31.30 8.32 -1.50
N ASP A 231 -30.69 7.38 -2.22
CA ASP A 231 -29.24 7.20 -2.29
C ASP A 231 -28.76 7.14 -3.75
N VAL A 232 -27.64 7.80 -4.06
CA VAL A 232 -27.07 7.83 -5.41
C VAL A 232 -26.70 6.44 -5.94
N SER A 233 -26.35 5.49 -5.07
CA SER A 233 -26.06 4.09 -5.42
C SER A 233 -27.27 3.34 -6.01
N GLN A 234 -28.50 3.83 -5.79
CA GLN A 234 -29.72 3.25 -6.35
C GLN A 234 -29.91 3.62 -7.83
N VAL A 235 -29.33 4.74 -8.27
CA VAL A 235 -29.56 5.28 -9.62
C VAL A 235 -29.12 4.30 -10.73
N PRO A 236 -27.89 3.74 -10.73
CA PRO A 236 -27.47 2.81 -11.78
C PRO A 236 -28.38 1.59 -11.89
N ASN A 237 -28.72 0.97 -10.76
CA ASN A 237 -29.58 -0.21 -10.71
C ASN A 237 -30.99 0.06 -11.25
N LEU A 238 -31.58 1.20 -10.88
CA LEU A 238 -32.90 1.60 -11.37
C LEU A 238 -32.91 1.83 -12.88
N ILE A 239 -31.84 2.41 -13.43
CA ILE A 239 -31.77 2.60 -14.87
C ILE A 239 -31.49 1.28 -15.60
N GLU A 240 -30.58 0.45 -15.10
CA GLU A 240 -30.29 -0.87 -15.68
C GLU A 240 -31.52 -1.79 -15.67
N SER A 241 -32.34 -1.71 -14.61
CA SER A 241 -33.60 -2.46 -14.50
C SER A 241 -34.61 -2.12 -15.62
N SER A 242 -34.47 -0.96 -16.26
CA SER A 242 -35.35 -0.60 -17.38
C SER A 242 -35.05 -1.42 -18.65
N LYS A 243 -33.89 -2.11 -18.71
CA LYS A 243 -33.45 -2.93 -19.86
C LYS A 243 -33.54 -2.17 -21.19
N GLY A 244 -33.16 -0.90 -21.19
CA GLY A 244 -33.20 -0.03 -22.38
C GLY A 244 -34.56 0.62 -22.64
N LYS A 245 -35.59 0.33 -21.84
CA LYS A 245 -36.90 0.99 -21.96
C LYS A 245 -36.81 2.46 -21.54
N PRO A 246 -37.64 3.34 -22.13
CA PRO A 246 -37.66 4.75 -21.74
C PRO A 246 -37.94 4.94 -20.26
N ILE A 247 -37.22 5.85 -19.61
CA ILE A 247 -37.36 6.17 -18.19
C ILE A 247 -37.75 7.64 -18.00
N THR A 248 -38.41 7.92 -16.88
CA THR A 248 -38.73 9.28 -16.42
C THR A 248 -37.98 9.58 -15.12
N LEU A 249 -37.53 10.82 -14.97
CA LEU A 249 -36.81 11.31 -13.80
C LEU A 249 -37.64 12.41 -13.14
N ALA A 250 -37.92 12.31 -11.84
CA ALA A 250 -38.41 13.44 -11.08
C ALA A 250 -37.21 14.08 -10.37
N VAL A 251 -36.92 15.35 -10.67
CA VAL A 251 -35.77 16.07 -10.12
C VAL A 251 -36.19 17.33 -9.38
N ARG A 252 -35.38 17.78 -8.42
CA ARG A 252 -35.50 19.11 -7.82
C ARG A 252 -34.39 19.99 -8.34
N ARG A 253 -34.77 21.06 -9.02
CA ARG A 253 -33.86 22.09 -9.53
C ARG A 253 -33.88 23.32 -8.65
N LYS A 254 -32.71 23.90 -8.39
CA LYS A 254 -32.59 25.13 -7.61
C LYS A 254 -33.26 26.28 -8.38
N GLY A 255 -34.19 26.98 -7.74
CA GLY A 255 -34.98 28.06 -8.36
C GLY A 255 -36.36 27.65 -8.85
N GLU A 256 -36.69 26.36 -8.84
CA GLU A 256 -38.01 25.85 -9.21
C GLU A 256 -38.85 25.56 -7.97
N SER A 257 -40.14 25.89 -8.04
CA SER A 257 -41.06 25.80 -6.88
C SER A 257 -41.47 24.35 -6.54
N GLY A 258 -41.12 23.38 -7.39
CA GLY A 258 -41.52 21.98 -7.21
C GLY A 258 -40.65 20.97 -7.99
N PRO A 259 -40.97 19.66 -7.88
CA PRO A 259 -40.31 18.62 -8.66
C PRO A 259 -40.60 18.77 -10.15
N LEU A 260 -39.55 18.78 -10.97
CA LEU A 260 -39.65 18.70 -12.43
C LEU A 260 -39.62 17.24 -12.87
N VAL A 261 -40.54 16.84 -13.74
CA VAL A 261 -40.50 15.52 -14.38
C VAL A 261 -39.84 15.66 -15.74
N LEU A 262 -38.68 15.03 -15.91
CA LEU A 262 -37.90 14.99 -17.14
C LEU A 262 -38.05 13.61 -17.80
N GLY A 263 -38.21 13.56 -19.12
CA GLY A 263 -38.40 12.29 -19.86
C GLY A 263 -39.70 12.21 -20.66
N PRO A 264 -39.97 11.04 -21.28
CA PRO A 264 -39.19 9.82 -21.17
C PRO A 264 -37.90 9.84 -22.02
N VAL A 265 -36.81 9.24 -21.50
CA VAL A 265 -35.53 9.10 -22.21
C VAL A 265 -35.11 7.65 -22.30
N ARG A 266 -34.56 7.23 -23.44
CA ARG A 266 -33.96 5.89 -23.54
C ARG A 266 -32.53 5.90 -22.99
N PRO A 267 -32.22 5.04 -22.01
CA PRO A 267 -30.87 4.56 -21.74
C PRO A 267 -30.00 4.36 -22.97
N LYS A 268 -28.76 4.87 -22.94
CA LYS A 268 -27.72 4.43 -23.86
C LYS A 268 -26.73 3.58 -23.08
N THR A 269 -26.60 2.32 -23.46
CA THR A 269 -25.53 1.44 -22.97
C THR A 269 -24.22 1.85 -23.64
N GLU A 270 -23.16 2.02 -22.87
CA GLU A 270 -21.84 2.19 -23.45
C GLU A 270 -21.37 0.88 -24.10
N PRO A 271 -20.77 0.93 -25.30
CA PRO A 271 -20.23 -0.25 -25.94
C PRO A 271 -19.13 -0.89 -25.09
N GLN A 272 -19.04 -2.22 -25.17
CA GLN A 272 -17.94 -2.98 -24.58
C GLN A 272 -16.61 -2.48 -25.13
N LEU A 273 -15.71 -2.09 -24.24
CA LEU A 273 -14.36 -1.72 -24.63
C LEU A 273 -13.60 -3.00 -24.99
N SER A 274 -12.95 -2.99 -26.16
CA SER A 274 -11.96 -4.02 -26.51
C SER A 274 -10.79 -3.99 -25.52
N VAL A 275 -10.06 -5.10 -25.39
CA VAL A 275 -8.90 -5.18 -24.47
C VAL A 275 -7.88 -4.05 -24.70
N PRO A 276 -7.49 -3.69 -25.95
CA PRO A 276 -6.59 -2.56 -26.16
C PRO A 276 -7.16 -1.22 -25.69
N GLN A 277 -8.45 -0.96 -25.96
CA GLN A 277 -9.11 0.27 -25.53
C GLN A 277 -9.23 0.33 -24.01
N ALA A 278 -9.65 -0.76 -23.37
CA ALA A 278 -9.76 -0.85 -21.91
C ALA A 278 -8.40 -0.65 -21.22
N SER A 279 -7.33 -1.20 -21.78
CA SER A 279 -5.96 -1.00 -21.30
C SER A 279 -5.52 0.45 -21.42
N TRP A 280 -5.90 1.13 -22.51
CA TRP A 280 -5.58 2.54 -22.69
C TRP A 280 -6.38 3.43 -21.72
N GLU A 281 -7.67 3.14 -21.54
CA GLU A 281 -8.53 3.86 -20.60
C GLU A 281 -8.09 3.63 -19.14
N SER A 282 -7.59 2.45 -18.78
CA SER A 282 -7.05 2.21 -17.44
C SER A 282 -5.80 3.04 -17.15
N VAL A 283 -4.92 3.24 -18.13
CA VAL A 283 -3.74 4.12 -17.99
C VAL A 283 -4.16 5.59 -17.85
N LYS A 284 -5.13 6.05 -18.65
CA LYS A 284 -5.68 7.40 -18.51
C LYS A 284 -6.30 7.62 -17.13
N LEU A 285 -7.14 6.69 -16.69
CA LEU A 285 -7.77 6.75 -15.38
C LEU A 285 -6.74 6.77 -14.26
N THR A 286 -5.72 5.90 -14.34
CA THR A 286 -4.61 5.87 -13.39
C THR A 286 -3.91 7.22 -13.32
N THR A 287 -3.71 7.89 -14.46
CA THR A 287 -3.12 9.23 -14.52
C THR A 287 -4.00 10.29 -13.84
N VAL A 288 -5.31 10.25 -14.07
CA VAL A 288 -6.29 11.16 -13.44
C VAL A 288 -6.30 10.97 -11.93
N ILE A 289 -6.45 9.72 -11.46
CA ILE A 289 -6.45 9.41 -10.03
C ILE A 289 -5.12 9.79 -9.38
N THR A 290 -3.99 9.57 -10.04
CA THR A 290 -2.67 9.98 -9.54
C THR A 290 -2.60 11.49 -9.33
N LYS A 291 -3.12 12.29 -10.27
CA LYS A 291 -3.19 13.75 -10.12
C LYS A 291 -4.08 14.15 -8.95
N GLU A 292 -5.22 13.49 -8.78
CA GLU A 292 -6.15 13.79 -7.68
C GLU A 292 -5.54 13.43 -6.31
N ILE A 293 -4.89 12.27 -6.19
CA ILE A 293 -4.18 11.88 -4.96
C ILE A 293 -3.08 12.92 -4.65
N GLY A 294 -2.32 13.36 -5.65
CA GLY A 294 -1.33 14.42 -5.48
C GLY A 294 -1.95 15.76 -5.06
N ALA A 295 -3.09 16.14 -5.65
CA ALA A 295 -3.83 17.33 -5.27
C ALA A 295 -4.36 17.24 -3.83
N SER A 296 -4.89 16.08 -3.42
CA SER A 296 -5.34 15.81 -2.06
C SER A 296 -4.21 15.93 -1.05
N LEU A 297 -3.04 15.34 -1.33
CA LEU A 297 -1.83 15.51 -0.50
C LEU A 297 -1.40 16.98 -0.39
N SER A 298 -1.50 17.74 -1.47
CA SER A 298 -1.23 19.19 -1.46
C SER A 298 -2.22 19.96 -0.58
N ARG A 299 -3.53 19.64 -0.66
CA ARG A 299 -4.57 20.22 0.19
C ARG A 299 -4.36 19.88 1.67
N LEU A 300 -3.92 18.65 1.96
CA LEU A 300 -3.60 18.19 3.30
C LEU A 300 -2.47 19.00 3.95
N VAL A 301 -1.38 19.24 3.21
CA VAL A 301 -0.27 20.09 3.68
C VAL A 301 -0.71 21.54 3.90
N ARG A 302 -1.69 22.03 3.13
CA ARG A 302 -2.30 23.37 3.31
C ARG A 302 -3.35 23.43 4.44
N GLY A 303 -3.59 22.32 5.15
CA GLY A 303 -4.45 22.29 6.33
C GLY A 303 -5.85 21.71 6.12
N ASN A 304 -6.22 21.28 4.91
CA ASN A 304 -7.50 20.57 4.71
C ASN A 304 -7.35 19.09 5.07
N ARG A 305 -7.80 18.72 6.27
CA ARG A 305 -7.58 17.38 6.84
C ARG A 305 -8.71 16.39 6.60
N LYS A 306 -9.87 16.83 6.08
CA LYS A 306 -11.10 16.01 6.01
C LYS A 306 -11.02 14.83 5.05
N GLU A 307 -10.09 14.88 4.09
CA GLU A 307 -9.94 13.87 3.03
C GLU A 307 -9.08 12.66 3.45
N VAL A 308 -8.55 12.65 4.68
CA VAL A 308 -7.70 11.55 5.17
C VAL A 308 -8.55 10.52 5.89
N SER A 309 -8.52 9.27 5.42
CA SER A 309 -9.11 8.13 6.12
C SER A 309 -8.04 7.31 6.85
N SER A 310 -8.40 6.72 7.98
CA SER A 310 -7.54 5.73 8.66
C SER A 310 -7.75 4.33 8.07
N PRO A 311 -6.95 3.33 8.49
CA PRO A 311 -7.21 1.93 8.15
C PRO A 311 -8.64 1.47 8.48
N VAL A 312 -9.28 2.04 9.51
CA VAL A 312 -10.67 1.73 9.89
C VAL A 312 -11.64 2.22 8.81
N GLY A 313 -11.55 3.49 8.42
CA GLY A 313 -12.36 4.06 7.34
C GLY A 313 -12.15 3.35 6.01
N ILE A 314 -10.91 2.93 5.69
CA ILE A 314 -10.61 2.16 4.48
C ILE A 314 -11.31 0.80 4.50
N VAL A 315 -11.24 0.05 5.61
CA VAL A 315 -11.92 -1.25 5.75
C VAL A 315 -13.44 -1.07 5.67
N GLN A 316 -13.97 -0.04 6.33
CA GLN A 316 -15.40 0.25 6.34
C GLN A 316 -15.91 0.61 4.94
N GLY A 317 -15.28 1.58 4.26
CA GLY A 317 -15.63 1.95 2.89
C GLY A 317 -15.45 0.80 1.89
N SER A 318 -14.44 -0.07 2.09
CA SER A 318 -14.29 -1.29 1.28
C SER A 318 -15.40 -2.31 1.55
N SER A 319 -15.83 -2.46 2.80
CA SER A 319 -16.94 -3.35 3.17
C SER A 319 -18.28 -2.85 2.61
N GLU A 320 -18.50 -1.53 2.63
CA GLU A 320 -19.66 -0.88 2.00
C GLU A 320 -19.64 -1.06 0.48
N ALA A 321 -18.50 -0.84 -0.17
CA ALA A 321 -18.34 -1.11 -1.59
C ALA A 321 -18.66 -2.57 -1.95
N LEU A 322 -18.26 -3.53 -1.10
CA LEU A 322 -18.59 -4.93 -1.29
C LEU A 322 -20.08 -5.23 -1.08
N ALA A 323 -20.74 -4.52 -0.16
CA ALA A 323 -22.19 -4.62 0.00
C ALA A 323 -22.94 -4.11 -1.26
N GLN A 324 -22.36 -3.15 -1.97
CA GLN A 324 -22.87 -2.66 -3.26
C GLN A 324 -22.54 -3.59 -4.44
N GLY A 325 -21.64 -4.55 -4.26
CA GLY A 325 -21.32 -5.59 -5.24
C GLY A 325 -19.83 -5.79 -5.46
N LEU A 326 -19.47 -6.95 -6.00
CA LEU A 326 -18.07 -7.31 -6.24
C LEU A 326 -17.38 -6.32 -7.20
N GLN A 327 -18.07 -5.82 -8.22
CA GLN A 327 -17.50 -4.86 -9.17
C GLN A 327 -17.10 -3.55 -8.49
N THR A 328 -17.96 -2.98 -7.63
CA THR A 328 -17.68 -1.75 -6.87
C THR A 328 -16.53 -1.97 -5.90
N TYR A 329 -16.51 -3.11 -5.22
CA TYR A 329 -15.38 -3.49 -4.37
C TYR A 329 -14.05 -3.56 -5.13
N LEU A 330 -14.03 -4.16 -6.33
CA LEU A 330 -12.82 -4.24 -7.14
C LEU A 330 -12.36 -2.85 -7.64
N TRP A 331 -13.28 -1.92 -7.90
CA TRP A 331 -12.94 -0.51 -8.17
C TRP A 331 -12.23 0.14 -6.99
N VAL A 332 -12.78 -0.01 -5.78
CA VAL A 332 -12.15 0.48 -4.55
C VAL A 332 -10.80 -0.20 -4.33
N LEU A 333 -10.70 -1.52 -4.54
CA LEU A 333 -9.45 -2.25 -4.41
C LEU A 333 -8.37 -1.74 -5.39
N GLY A 334 -8.74 -1.39 -6.61
CA GLY A 334 -7.85 -0.78 -7.59
C GLY A 334 -7.39 0.62 -7.17
N LEU A 335 -8.31 1.44 -6.66
CA LEU A 335 -7.99 2.77 -6.10
C LEU A 335 -7.03 2.66 -4.91
N LEU A 336 -7.26 1.70 -4.01
CA LEU A 336 -6.40 1.44 -2.86
C LEU A 336 -5.03 0.92 -3.29
N SER A 337 -4.96 0.03 -4.28
CA SER A 337 -3.68 -0.43 -4.84
C SER A 337 -2.86 0.73 -5.41
N LEU A 338 -3.49 1.61 -6.19
CA LEU A 338 -2.86 2.80 -6.73
C LEU A 338 -2.43 3.77 -5.62
N SER A 339 -3.27 3.98 -4.62
CA SER A 339 -2.95 4.83 -3.46
C SER A 339 -1.76 4.29 -2.69
N LEU A 340 -1.72 2.98 -2.40
CA LEU A 340 -0.58 2.33 -1.75
C LEU A 340 0.71 2.44 -2.58
N ALA A 341 0.62 2.34 -3.92
CA ALA A 341 1.77 2.55 -4.79
C ALA A 341 2.31 3.98 -4.69
N LEU A 342 1.44 4.99 -4.84
CA LEU A 342 1.85 6.39 -4.83
C LEU A 342 2.34 6.86 -3.46
N LEU A 343 1.65 6.48 -2.38
CA LEU A 343 2.07 6.81 -1.03
C LEU A 343 3.43 6.19 -0.72
N ASN A 344 3.68 4.93 -1.08
CA ASN A 344 4.99 4.32 -0.85
C ASN A 344 6.11 4.95 -1.71
N LEU A 345 5.80 5.66 -2.80
CA LEU A 345 6.79 6.41 -3.58
C LEU A 345 7.13 7.78 -2.99
N LEU A 346 6.48 8.20 -1.89
CA LEU A 346 6.80 9.47 -1.25
C LEU A 346 8.26 9.51 -0.76
N PRO A 347 8.95 10.65 -0.90
CA PRO A 347 10.41 10.74 -0.72
C PRO A 347 10.84 10.89 0.75
N PHE A 348 10.31 10.06 1.65
CA PHE A 348 10.71 10.03 3.06
C PHE A 348 10.67 8.61 3.64
N LEU A 349 11.57 8.33 4.58
CA LEU A 349 11.60 7.05 5.31
C LEU A 349 10.46 7.00 6.32
N PRO A 350 9.87 5.83 6.62
CA PRO A 350 10.30 4.49 6.25
C PRO A 350 9.72 4.00 4.92
N LEU A 351 9.07 4.86 4.13
CA LEU A 351 8.47 4.48 2.85
C LEU A 351 9.55 4.18 1.81
N ASP A 352 9.20 3.36 0.82
CA ASP A 352 10.11 2.92 -0.25
C ASP A 352 10.75 4.07 -1.02
N GLY A 353 10.00 5.14 -1.30
CA GLY A 353 10.48 6.35 -1.95
C GLY A 353 11.62 7.01 -1.17
N GLY A 354 11.57 6.97 0.17
CA GLY A 354 12.68 7.39 1.03
C GLY A 354 13.93 6.55 0.81
N HIS A 355 13.80 5.22 0.78
CA HIS A 355 14.92 4.30 0.50
C HIS A 355 15.51 4.52 -0.91
N ILE A 356 14.67 4.80 -1.90
CA ILE A 356 15.08 5.16 -3.26
C ILE A 356 15.90 6.45 -3.24
N VAL A 357 15.39 7.52 -2.61
CA VAL A 357 16.07 8.82 -2.51
C VAL A 357 17.43 8.66 -1.83
N PHE A 358 17.51 7.95 -0.70
CA PHE A 358 18.79 7.71 -0.01
C PHE A 358 19.75 6.90 -0.89
N SER A 359 19.27 5.87 -1.59
CA SER A 359 20.10 5.09 -2.51
C SER A 359 20.67 5.93 -3.65
N LEU A 360 19.87 6.85 -4.21
CA LEU A 360 20.31 7.78 -5.24
C LEU A 360 21.36 8.76 -4.70
N ILE A 361 21.12 9.35 -3.52
CA ILE A 361 22.07 10.25 -2.85
C ILE A 361 23.41 9.54 -2.60
N GLU A 362 23.39 8.30 -2.10
CA GLU A 362 24.60 7.50 -1.92
C GLU A 362 25.31 7.20 -3.24
N GLY A 363 24.55 6.91 -4.30
CA GLY A 363 25.09 6.68 -5.64
C GLY A 363 25.81 7.91 -6.20
N ILE A 364 25.23 9.09 -6.04
CA ILE A 364 25.82 10.36 -6.48
C ILE A 364 27.04 10.72 -5.64
N ARG A 365 26.98 10.52 -4.32
CA ARG A 365 28.07 10.86 -3.39
C ARG A 365 29.24 9.88 -3.45
N GLY A 366 29.04 8.67 -3.96
CA GLY A 366 30.03 7.58 -3.92
C GLY A 366 30.35 7.07 -2.51
N ARG A 367 29.66 7.58 -1.47
CA ARG A 367 29.82 7.17 -0.06
C ARG A 367 28.46 6.99 0.60
N ALA A 368 28.39 6.02 1.51
CA ALA A 368 27.17 5.72 2.27
C ALA A 368 26.73 6.91 3.13
N VAL A 369 25.41 7.03 3.34
CA VAL A 369 24.85 8.00 4.30
C VAL A 369 25.05 7.45 5.71
N GLY A 370 25.39 8.33 6.66
CA GLY A 370 25.58 7.95 8.05
C GLY A 370 24.29 7.40 8.66
N ARG A 371 24.42 6.35 9.47
CA ARG A 371 23.28 5.68 10.13
C ARG A 371 22.41 6.65 10.94
N GLU A 372 23.03 7.59 11.65
CA GLU A 372 22.32 8.60 12.44
C GLU A 372 21.36 9.46 11.58
N VAL A 373 21.76 9.81 10.36
CA VAL A 373 20.93 10.59 9.44
C VAL A 373 19.74 9.76 8.99
N TYR A 374 19.99 8.48 8.69
CA TYR A 374 18.94 7.55 8.28
C TYR A 374 17.92 7.32 9.41
N GLU A 375 18.39 7.11 10.64
CA GLU A 375 17.53 6.91 11.83
C GLU A 375 16.70 8.16 12.15
N ARG A 376 17.30 9.36 12.11
CA ARG A 376 16.56 10.62 12.31
C ARG A 376 15.51 10.84 11.24
N ALA A 377 15.86 10.65 9.97
CA ALA A 377 14.91 10.78 8.87
C ALA A 377 13.76 9.75 8.97
N SER A 378 14.07 8.51 9.37
CA SER A 378 13.09 7.46 9.62
C SER A 378 12.16 7.82 10.78
N ALA A 379 12.70 8.32 11.88
CA ALA A 379 11.90 8.75 13.04
C ALA A 379 10.94 9.89 12.68
N ILE A 380 11.39 10.89 11.91
CA ILE A 380 10.55 12.00 11.45
C ILE A 380 9.40 11.47 10.57
N GLY A 381 9.69 10.60 9.60
CA GLY A 381 8.63 10.10 8.74
C GLY A 381 7.71 9.08 9.42
N ILE A 382 8.18 8.29 10.39
CA ILE A 382 7.30 7.50 11.27
C ILE A 382 6.36 8.43 12.04
N ALA A 383 6.88 9.51 12.64
CA ALA A 383 6.06 10.50 13.35
C ALA A 383 5.01 11.14 12.41
N LEU A 384 5.38 11.43 11.16
CA LEU A 384 4.45 11.95 10.15
C LEU A 384 3.36 10.94 9.79
N VAL A 385 3.71 9.66 9.56
CA VAL A 385 2.73 8.60 9.27
C VAL A 385 1.78 8.41 10.46
N LEU A 386 2.30 8.41 11.69
CA LEU A 386 1.48 8.33 12.90
C LEU A 386 0.55 9.55 13.03
N LEU A 387 1.04 10.76 12.75
CA LEU A 387 0.22 11.96 12.74
C LEU A 387 -0.93 11.84 11.72
N LEU A 388 -0.65 11.38 10.51
CA LEU A 388 -1.67 11.14 9.48
C LEU A 388 -2.68 10.07 9.91
N PHE A 389 -2.22 9.00 10.54
CA PHE A 389 -3.09 7.96 11.11
C PHE A 389 -4.04 8.54 12.16
N PHE A 390 -3.56 9.37 13.10
CA PHE A 390 -4.42 9.99 14.11
C PHE A 390 -5.40 11.01 13.52
N ILE A 391 -4.97 11.78 12.51
CA ILE A 391 -5.87 12.68 11.76
C ILE A 391 -6.98 11.87 11.10
N GLY A 392 -6.63 10.80 10.37
CA GLY A 392 -7.60 9.93 9.72
C GLY A 392 -8.53 9.26 10.72
N LEU A 393 -8.02 8.80 11.86
CA LEU A 393 -8.83 8.15 12.89
C LEU A 393 -9.82 9.14 13.51
N SER A 394 -9.39 10.38 13.75
CA SER A 394 -10.26 11.45 14.23
C SER A 394 -11.39 11.77 13.22
N ASN A 395 -11.09 11.77 11.93
CA ASN A 395 -12.10 11.97 10.88
C ASN A 395 -13.09 10.81 10.85
N ASP A 396 -12.59 9.57 10.88
CA ASP A 396 -13.43 8.38 10.86
C ASP A 396 -14.38 8.33 12.07
N ILE A 397 -13.90 8.67 13.27
CA ILE A 397 -14.74 8.77 14.48
C ILE A 397 -15.78 9.89 14.34
N GLY A 398 -15.40 11.06 13.81
CA GLY A 398 -16.32 12.17 13.57
C GLY A 398 -17.45 11.82 12.60
N ASN A 399 -17.19 10.91 11.65
CA ASN A 399 -18.17 10.42 10.69
C ASN A 399 -19.11 9.36 11.29
N LEU A 400 -18.76 8.71 12.40
CA LEU A 400 -19.63 7.76 13.13
C LEU A 400 -20.63 8.47 14.05
N GLY A 401 -20.36 9.72 14.43
CA GLY A 401 -21.21 10.52 15.31
C GLY A 401 -22.26 11.37 14.60
N ASN A 402 -22.25 11.39 13.26
CA ASN A 402 -23.25 12.03 12.39
C ASN A 402 -24.03 10.97 11.62
#